data_AF-A0A847MBF5-F1
#
_entry.id   AF-A0A847MBF5-F1
#
_cell.length_a   1.000
_cell.length_b   1.000
_cell.length_c   1.000
_cell.angle_alpha   90.00
_cell.angle_beta   90.00
_cell.angle_gamma   90.00
#
_symmetry.space_group_name_H-M   'P 1'
#
loop_
_entity.id
_entity.type
_entity.pdbx_description
1 polymer ?
#
loop_
_entity_poly.entity_id
_entity_poly.type
_entity_poly.pdbx_seq_one_letter_code
_entity_poly.pdbx_strand_id
1 'polypeptide(L)'
;MSRALALAARGLGTAAPNPAVGAVIVSGRRIIAEGWHEAAGKPHAEVIALQRADAAAHGADLYVTLEPCCHHGRTPPCTEAILAAGISRVFYACSDPDPRVAGGGH
;
A
#
# COMPACT_ATOMS: atom_id res chain seq x y z
N MET A 1 -3.65 -11.71 -1.29
CA MET A 1 -4.04 -11.02 -0.04
C MET A 1 -3.39 -11.58 1.23
N SER A 2 -3.43 -12.89 1.50
CA SER A 2 -2.87 -13.48 2.73
C SER A 2 -1.43 -13.03 3.06
N ARG A 3 -0.56 -12.92 2.05
CA ARG A 3 0.80 -12.42 2.22
C ARG A 3 0.86 -10.96 2.68
N ALA A 4 0.00 -10.09 2.14
CA ALA A 4 -0.08 -8.69 2.56
C ALA A 4 -0.52 -8.55 4.03
N LEU A 5 -1.46 -9.38 4.49
CA LEU A 5 -1.86 -9.44 5.91
C LEU A 5 -0.71 -9.90 6.82
N ALA A 6 0.07 -10.90 6.39
CA ALA A 6 1.26 -11.34 7.14
C ALA A 6 2.34 -10.25 7.24
N LEU A 7 2.46 -9.40 6.22
CA LEU A 7 3.35 -8.23 6.24
C LEU A 7 2.80 -7.14 7.15
N ALA A 8 1.49 -6.85 7.10
CA ALA A 8 0.82 -5.89 7.97
C ALA A 8 1.03 -6.22 9.46
N ALA A 9 0.98 -7.51 9.81
CA ALA A 9 1.21 -7.98 11.18
C ALA A 9 2.58 -7.54 11.76
N ARG A 10 3.58 -7.25 10.91
CA ARG A 10 4.90 -6.75 11.34
C ARG A 10 4.88 -5.32 11.86
N GLY A 11 3.86 -4.53 11.50
CA GLY A 11 3.66 -3.16 12.00
C GLY A 11 2.82 -3.08 13.27
N LEU A 12 2.33 -4.21 13.81
CA LEU A 12 1.55 -4.23 15.04
C LEU A 12 2.43 -3.78 16.22
N GLY A 13 1.97 -2.75 16.94
CA GLY A 13 2.68 -2.17 18.09
C GLY A 13 3.64 -1.03 17.74
N THR A 14 4.00 -0.84 16.46
CA THR A 14 4.92 0.23 16.02
C THR A 14 4.27 1.24 15.09
N ALA A 15 3.26 0.83 14.31
CA ALA A 15 2.52 1.71 13.41
C ALA A 15 1.64 2.72 14.14
N ALA A 16 1.21 2.42 15.37
CA ALA A 16 0.29 3.27 16.13
C ALA A 16 0.82 4.72 16.24
N PRO A 17 -0.05 5.75 16.07
CA PRO A 17 -1.51 5.68 15.92
C PRO A 17 -2.02 5.34 14.50
N ASN A 18 -1.13 5.16 13.52
CA ASN A 18 -1.51 4.79 12.16
C ASN A 18 -1.89 3.30 12.05
N PRO A 19 -2.68 2.91 11.04
CA PRO A 19 -3.01 1.50 10.82
C PRO A 19 -1.78 0.69 10.42
N ALA A 20 -1.74 -0.57 10.85
CA ALA A 20 -0.78 -1.54 10.36
C ALA A 20 -1.21 -2.02 8.96
N VAL A 21 -0.46 -1.64 7.94
CA VAL A 21 -0.78 -1.93 6.52
C VAL A 21 0.34 -2.75 5.90
N GLY A 22 -0.03 -3.71 5.06
CA GLY A 22 0.89 -4.49 4.24
C GLY A 22 0.52 -4.41 2.76
N ALA A 23 1.53 -4.47 1.89
CA ALA A 23 1.38 -4.38 0.45
C ALA A 23 2.27 -5.41 -0.26
N VAL A 24 1.77 -5.95 -1.37
CA VAL A 24 2.48 -6.90 -2.24
C VAL A 24 2.23 -6.51 -3.69
N ILE A 25 3.30 -6.42 -4.49
CA ILE A 25 3.20 -6.20 -5.93
C ILE A 25 3.44 -7.53 -6.64
N VAL A 26 2.55 -7.86 -7.57
CA VAL A 26 2.54 -9.12 -8.31
C VAL A 26 2.60 -8.84 -9.82
N SER A 27 3.57 -9.45 -10.49
CA SER A 27 3.62 -9.48 -11.96
C SER A 27 3.37 -10.91 -12.45
N GLY A 28 2.26 -11.11 -13.16
CA GLY A 28 1.76 -12.43 -13.55
C GLY A 28 1.48 -13.31 -12.33
N ARG A 29 2.33 -14.31 -12.08
CA ARG A 29 2.21 -15.25 -10.94
C ARG A 29 3.31 -15.08 -9.89
N ARG A 30 4.12 -14.03 -9.99
CA ARG A 30 5.29 -13.82 -9.12
C ARG A 30 5.13 -12.56 -8.28
N ILE A 31 5.41 -12.70 -6.99
CA ILE A 31 5.61 -11.54 -6.13
C ILE A 31 6.94 -10.91 -6.52
N ILE A 32 6.92 -9.63 -6.89
CA ILE A 32 8.11 -8.88 -7.28
C ILE A 32 8.56 -7.90 -6.19
N ALA A 33 7.65 -7.47 -5.32
CA ALA A 33 7.98 -6.63 -4.17
C ALA A 33 6.97 -6.77 -3.04
N GLU A 34 7.42 -6.40 -1.84
CA GLU A 34 6.67 -6.47 -0.59
C GLU A 34 6.95 -5.21 0.23
N GLY A 35 5.95 -4.72 0.95
CA GLY A 35 6.08 -3.58 1.86
C GLY A 35 5.15 -3.69 3.05
N TRP A 36 5.50 -3.02 4.15
CA TRP A 36 4.61 -2.83 5.31
C TRP A 36 4.90 -1.50 5.95
N HIS A 37 3.90 -0.88 6.57
CA HIS A 37 4.09 0.36 7.30
C HIS A 37 4.80 0.07 8.63
N GLU A 38 6.06 0.51 8.75
CA GLU A 38 6.91 0.21 9.91
C GLU A 38 6.54 1.02 11.15
N ALA A 39 6.29 2.32 11.00
CA ALA A 39 5.97 3.22 12.12
C ALA A 39 5.31 4.52 11.64
N ALA A 40 4.55 5.20 12.51
CA ALA A 40 3.92 6.47 12.19
C ALA A 40 4.92 7.51 11.66
N GLY A 41 4.58 8.16 10.54
CA GLY A 41 5.44 9.13 9.86
C GLY A 41 6.53 8.53 8.95
N LYS A 42 6.68 7.20 8.92
CA LYS A 42 7.46 6.49 7.89
C LYS A 42 6.62 6.29 6.63
N PRO A 43 7.25 5.93 5.49
CA PRO A 43 6.52 5.60 4.28
C PRO A 43 5.43 4.52 4.51
N HIS A 44 4.34 4.63 3.75
CA HIS A 44 3.27 3.65 3.76
C HIS A 44 3.70 2.36 3.04
N ALA A 45 2.94 1.28 3.24
CA ALA A 45 3.27 -0.04 2.72
C ALA A 45 3.40 -0.04 1.18
N GLU A 46 2.50 0.66 0.51
CA GLU A 46 2.44 0.82 -0.95
C GLU A 46 3.72 1.49 -1.45
N VAL A 47 4.12 2.61 -0.83
CA VAL A 47 5.34 3.33 -1.19
C VAL A 47 6.57 2.44 -1.04
N ILE A 48 6.67 1.69 0.05
CA ILE A 48 7.79 0.76 0.28
C ILE A 48 7.82 -0.35 -0.77
N ALA A 49 6.66 -0.93 -1.11
CA ALA A 49 6.58 -1.96 -2.12
C ALA A 49 6.94 -1.41 -3.51
N LEU A 50 6.44 -0.22 -3.86
CA LEU A 50 6.74 0.44 -5.13
C LEU A 50 8.22 0.80 -5.27
N GLN A 51 8.84 1.35 -4.23
CA GLN A 51 10.29 1.63 -4.20
C GLN A 51 11.14 0.37 -4.40
N ARG A 52 10.69 -0.78 -3.88
CA ARG A 52 11.38 -2.07 -4.05
C ARG A 52 11.16 -2.69 -5.43
N ALA A 53 9.99 -2.49 -6.02
CA ALA A 53 9.69 -2.96 -7.38
C ALA A 53 10.35 -2.09 -8.45
N ASP A 54 10.50 -0.79 -8.18
CA ASP A 54 11.02 0.21 -9.11
C ASP A 54 10.34 0.11 -10.48
N ALA A 55 11.09 0.08 -11.59
CA ALA A 55 10.53 -0.03 -12.93
C ALA A 55 9.70 -1.31 -13.17
N ALA A 56 9.89 -2.37 -12.37
CA ALA A 56 9.12 -3.61 -12.50
C ALA A 56 7.67 -3.48 -12.03
N ALA A 57 7.31 -2.39 -11.33
CA ALA A 57 5.92 -2.12 -10.92
C ALA A 57 5.00 -1.81 -12.11
N HIS A 58 5.56 -1.34 -13.24
CA HIS A 58 4.77 -0.95 -14.39
C HIS A 58 4.01 -2.15 -14.97
N GLY A 59 2.69 -2.01 -15.13
CA GLY A 59 1.82 -3.08 -15.61
C GLY A 59 1.49 -4.18 -14.57
N ALA A 60 2.00 -4.06 -13.33
CA ALA A 60 1.78 -5.05 -12.28
C ALA A 60 0.48 -4.82 -11.50
N ASP A 61 0.11 -5.81 -10.69
CA ASP A 61 -1.00 -5.70 -9.74
C ASP A 61 -0.49 -5.37 -8.34
N LEU A 62 -1.20 -4.50 -7.62
CA LEU A 62 -0.97 -4.21 -6.21
C LEU A 62 -2.05 -4.87 -5.34
N TYR A 63 -1.63 -5.58 -4.30
CA TYR A 63 -2.50 -6.07 -3.23
C TYR A 63 -2.14 -5.36 -1.93
N VAL A 64 -3.10 -4.67 -1.32
CA VAL A 64 -2.88 -3.88 -0.09
C VAL A 64 -3.97 -4.20 0.93
N THR A 65 -3.65 -4.13 2.23
CA THR A 65 -4.61 -4.54 3.27
C THR A 65 -5.66 -3.47 3.61
N LEU A 66 -5.43 -2.21 3.22
CA LEU A 66 -6.32 -1.09 3.44
C LEU A 66 -6.42 -0.27 2.15
N GLU A 67 -7.55 0.41 1.93
CA GLU A 67 -7.73 1.33 0.82
C GLU A 67 -6.59 2.37 0.78
N PRO A 68 -5.94 2.58 -0.39
CA PRO A 68 -4.85 3.54 -0.51
C PRO A 68 -5.31 4.96 -0.17
N CYS A 69 -4.51 5.69 0.61
CA CYS A 69 -4.86 7.07 0.94
C CYS A 69 -4.85 7.98 -0.29
N CYS A 70 -5.88 8.83 -0.40
CA CYS A 70 -6.09 9.75 -1.53
C CYS A 70 -6.06 11.24 -1.14
N HIS A 71 -5.69 11.56 0.11
CA HIS A 71 -5.58 12.93 0.60
C HIS A 71 -4.14 13.29 0.94
N HIS A 72 -3.83 14.58 0.85
CA HIS A 72 -2.54 15.12 1.25
C HIS A 72 -2.47 15.27 2.77
N GLY A 73 -1.61 14.46 3.41
CA GLY A 73 -1.34 14.51 4.85
C GLY A 73 0.10 14.93 5.12
N ARG A 74 0.79 14.19 6.01
CA ARG A 74 2.24 14.36 6.26
C ARG A 74 3.09 13.86 5.09
N THR A 75 2.57 12.93 4.32
CA THR A 75 3.16 12.40 3.09
C THR A 75 2.19 12.62 1.92
N PRO A 76 2.69 12.66 0.67
CA PRO A 76 1.83 12.58 -0.51
C PRO A 76 0.93 11.34 -0.48
N PRO A 77 -0.23 11.37 -1.15
CA PRO A 77 -1.17 10.26 -1.18
C PRO A 77 -0.57 9.04 -1.89
N CYS A 78 -0.93 7.84 -1.43
CA CYS A 78 -0.46 6.60 -2.05
C CYS A 78 -1.03 6.41 -3.45
N THR A 79 -2.24 6.93 -3.72
CA THR A 79 -2.85 6.87 -5.05
C THR A 79 -1.99 7.54 -6.13
N GLU A 80 -1.36 8.68 -5.84
CA GLU A 80 -0.44 9.34 -6.78
C GLU A 80 0.79 8.48 -7.08
N ALA A 81 1.38 7.86 -6.05
CA ALA A 81 2.52 6.97 -6.22
C ALA A 81 2.16 5.71 -7.04
N ILE A 82 0.98 5.15 -6.80
CA ILE A 82 0.45 3.99 -7.53
C ILE A 82 0.24 4.33 -9.02
N LEU A 83 -0.38 5.49 -9.30
CA LEU A 83 -0.60 5.98 -10.66
C LEU A 83 0.73 6.26 -11.38
N ALA A 84 1.67 6.95 -10.71
CA ALA A 84 2.97 7.26 -11.26
C ALA A 84 3.80 6.00 -11.59
N ALA A 85 3.67 4.94 -10.79
CA ALA A 85 4.34 3.66 -11.03
C ALA A 85 3.71 2.83 -12.16
N GLY A 86 2.51 3.20 -12.64
CA GLY A 86 1.81 2.48 -13.69
C GLY A 86 1.27 1.11 -13.27
N ILE A 87 0.85 0.97 -12.00
CA ILE A 87 0.12 -0.21 -11.53
C ILE A 87 -1.18 -0.34 -12.33
N SER A 88 -1.46 -1.56 -12.82
CA SER A 88 -2.64 -1.81 -13.65
C SER A 88 -3.92 -2.06 -12.85
N ARG A 89 -3.80 -2.73 -11.70
CA ARG A 89 -4.94 -3.07 -10.84
C ARG A 89 -4.54 -3.00 -9.37
N VAL A 90 -5.46 -2.50 -8.55
CA VAL A 90 -5.31 -2.44 -7.10
C VAL A 90 -6.40 -3.30 -6.47
N PHE A 91 -6.00 -4.17 -5.55
CA PHE A 91 -6.88 -5.01 -4.75
C PHE A 91 -6.66 -4.66 -3.28
N TYR A 92 -7.65 -4.05 -2.64
CA TYR A 92 -7.61 -3.74 -1.20
C TYR A 92 -8.54 -4.66 -0.39
N ALA A 93 -8.17 -4.98 0.85
CA ALA A 93 -8.96 -5.88 1.70
C ALA A 93 -10.10 -5.17 2.44
N CYS A 94 -9.84 -3.96 2.93
CA CYS A 94 -10.77 -3.16 3.72
C CYS A 94 -10.81 -1.74 3.18
N SER A 95 -11.99 -1.14 3.12
CA SER A 95 -12.15 0.30 2.91
C SER A 95 -11.58 1.08 4.10
N ASP A 96 -11.06 2.27 3.85
CA ASP A 96 -10.55 3.13 4.93
C ASP A 96 -11.74 3.81 5.62
N PRO A 97 -11.91 3.69 6.95
CA PRO A 97 -12.97 4.37 7.69
C PRO A 97 -12.76 5.89 7.80
N ASP A 98 -11.58 6.41 7.46
CA ASP A 98 -11.32 7.84 7.46
C ASP A 98 -12.20 8.53 6.41
N PRO A 99 -13.05 9.51 6.78
CA PRO A 99 -13.95 10.19 5.85
C PRO A 99 -13.20 10.97 4.74
N ARG A 100 -11.90 11.21 4.91
CA ARG A 100 -11.04 11.84 3.89
C ARG A 100 -10.54 10.86 2.84
N VAL A 101 -10.70 9.55 3.05
CA VAL A 101 -10.25 8.47 2.17
C VAL A 101 -11.43 7.65 1.65
N ALA A 102 -12.42 7.37 2.51
CA ALA A 102 -13.57 6.53 2.22
C ALA A 102 -14.24 6.90 0.88
N GLY A 103 -14.10 6.06 -0.15
CA GLY A 103 -14.73 6.32 -1.44
C GLY A 103 -13.83 6.98 -2.50
N GLY A 104 -12.65 7.47 -2.13
CA GLY A 104 -11.79 8.27 -3.00
C GLY A 104 -10.50 7.58 -3.46
N GLY A 105 -10.17 6.41 -2.88
CA GLY A 105 -8.91 5.69 -3.13
C GLY A 105 -8.95 4.64 -4.26
N HIS A 106 -10.04 4.57 -5.02
CA HIS A 106 -10.31 3.50 -6.00
C HIS A 106 -10.73 4.01 -7.38
#